data_AF-A0A2Z6D2K0-F1
#
_entry.id   AF-A0A2Z6D2K0-F1
#
_cell.length_a   1.000
_cell.length_b   1.000
_cell.length_c   1.000
_cell.angle_alpha   90.00
_cell.angle_beta   90.00
_cell.angle_gamma   90.00
#
_symmetry.space_group_name_H-M   'P 1'
#
loop_
_entity.id
_entity.type
_entity.pdbx_description
1 polymer ?
#
loop_
_entity_poly.entity_id
_entity_poly.type
_entity_poly.pdbx_seq_one_letter_code
_entity_poly.pdbx_strand_id
1 'polypeptide(L)'
;MKILRILFFVSLGYLLSTFLWIAQANAMPKTLGKFPVCEPSAVVRIPCPNSNGDCLLVGDNEIKESLFVYPIKSGNLEANVQTELSLEAAEISDIEAITRLGENQVLIFGSYSRNTKCEVKKKRQRFLQAQVLNQSIKSTSNAIQTDKINSETLFVPEVLKKNKMLQAVAGMIDETEKSANLAQADQQACQKANAFNVEGAVAVPWGSQAETWLGLRSPQASVEGKTWAILLKLKNLNQFQFEQVVLLDLEGRGIRELTKNGNLIWGIAGGPEDDKNNFVLWKLPIEKLKPNAKVHPEIVHDLPTSSEGLAISGNKAYILIDGDRGNSESSCQTPGKFIEISVALQ
;
A
#
# COMPACT_ATOMS: atom_id res chain seq x y z
N MET A 1 14.55 20.08 -55.01
CA MET A 1 13.43 20.56 -54.17
C MET A 1 12.59 19.47 -53.50
N LYS A 2 12.28 18.32 -54.13
CA LYS A 2 11.45 17.26 -53.51
C LYS A 2 12.12 16.55 -52.32
N ILE A 3 13.43 16.28 -52.41
CA ILE A 3 14.19 15.57 -51.34
C ILE A 3 14.33 16.42 -50.06
N LEU A 4 14.48 17.73 -50.20
CA LEU A 4 14.59 18.65 -49.06
C LEU A 4 13.29 18.75 -48.25
N ARG A 5 12.12 18.58 -48.91
CA ARG A 5 10.82 18.55 -48.23
C ARG A 5 10.64 17.28 -47.40
N ILE A 6 11.09 16.13 -47.90
CA ILE A 6 10.94 14.84 -47.19
C ILE A 6 11.82 14.83 -45.93
N LEU A 7 13.06 15.32 -46.01
CA LEU A 7 13.95 15.44 -44.85
C LEU A 7 13.38 16.36 -43.77
N PHE A 8 12.74 17.47 -44.16
CA PHE A 8 12.12 18.40 -43.22
C PHE A 8 10.91 17.78 -42.48
N PHE A 9 10.09 16.96 -43.16
CA PHE A 9 8.96 16.28 -42.51
C PHE A 9 9.41 15.14 -41.58
N VAL A 10 10.47 14.41 -41.93
CA VAL A 10 11.04 13.36 -41.07
C VAL A 10 11.69 13.97 -39.83
N SER A 11 12.42 15.09 -39.95
CA SER A 11 13.01 15.78 -38.80
C SER A 11 11.95 16.42 -37.90
N LEU A 12 10.88 16.98 -38.48
CA LEU A 12 9.78 17.58 -37.72
C LEU A 12 8.96 16.50 -36.97
N GLY A 13 8.75 15.33 -37.59
CA GLY A 13 8.13 14.17 -36.95
C GLY A 13 8.96 13.62 -35.79
N TYR A 14 10.29 13.56 -35.94
CA TYR A 14 11.20 13.16 -34.86
C TYR A 14 11.18 14.18 -33.71
N LEU A 15 11.27 15.49 -34.01
CA LEU A 15 11.18 16.55 -33.01
C LEU A 15 9.83 16.53 -32.26
N LEU A 16 8.71 16.40 -32.96
CA LEU A 16 7.38 16.29 -32.34
C LEU A 16 7.25 15.02 -31.48
N SER A 17 7.83 13.89 -31.91
CA SER A 17 7.84 12.66 -31.11
C SER A 17 8.71 12.78 -29.84
N THR A 18 9.83 13.51 -29.90
CA THR A 18 10.66 13.78 -28.72
C THR A 18 9.99 14.76 -27.75
N PHE A 19 9.20 15.72 -28.24
CA PHE A 19 8.42 16.61 -27.38
C PHE A 19 7.18 15.94 -26.76
N LEU A 20 6.59 14.94 -27.42
CA LEU A 20 5.50 14.14 -26.86
C LEU A 20 5.99 13.17 -25.77
N TRP A 21 7.27 12.77 -25.80
CA TRP A 21 7.87 11.94 -24.74
C TRP A 21 8.28 12.75 -23.49
N ILE A 22 8.64 14.02 -23.65
CA ILE A 22 9.05 14.89 -22.53
C ILE A 22 7.83 15.54 -21.84
N ALA A 23 6.64 15.46 -22.44
CA ALA A 23 5.39 15.99 -21.88
C ALA A 23 4.55 14.94 -21.13
N GLN A 24 5.16 13.88 -20.57
CA GLN A 24 4.64 13.33 -19.31
C GLN A 24 4.94 14.37 -18.22
N ALA A 25 4.16 15.44 -18.23
CA ALA A 25 4.16 16.41 -17.14
C ALA A 25 3.85 15.64 -15.87
N ASN A 26 4.87 15.44 -15.02
CA ASN A 26 4.68 14.94 -13.66
C ASN A 26 3.55 15.76 -13.05
N ALA A 27 2.40 15.11 -12.82
CA ALA A 27 1.23 15.79 -12.29
C ALA A 27 1.66 16.48 -10.98
N MET A 28 1.55 17.81 -10.93
CA MET A 28 1.98 18.53 -9.74
C MET A 28 1.14 18.08 -8.53
N PRO A 29 1.78 17.64 -7.43
CA PRO A 29 1.05 17.26 -6.23
C PRO A 29 0.11 18.36 -5.74
N LYS A 30 -1.12 17.98 -5.44
CA LYS A 30 -2.14 18.86 -4.84
C LYS A 30 -2.30 18.50 -3.37
N THR A 31 -2.61 19.48 -2.53
CA THR A 31 -2.94 19.22 -1.11
C THR A 31 -4.17 18.32 -1.00
N LEU A 32 -4.10 17.34 -0.10
CA LEU A 32 -5.22 16.47 0.25
C LEU A 32 -5.88 17.01 1.53
N GLY A 33 -7.10 17.53 1.40
CA GLY A 33 -7.88 17.95 2.57
C GLY A 33 -7.23 19.06 3.38
N LYS A 34 -7.44 18.96 4.69
CA LYS A 34 -6.93 19.85 5.72
C LYS A 34 -6.66 19.03 6.98
N PHE A 35 -5.97 19.67 7.94
CA PHE A 35 -5.83 19.14 9.30
C PHE A 35 -7.20 18.62 9.81
N PRO A 36 -7.26 17.42 10.40
CA PRO A 36 -6.14 16.65 10.97
C PRO A 36 -5.40 15.70 10.00
N VAL A 37 -5.73 15.67 8.71
CA VAL A 37 -5.02 14.81 7.74
C VAL A 37 -3.70 15.46 7.36
N CYS A 38 -2.60 14.84 7.80
CA CYS A 38 -1.25 15.30 7.54
C CYS A 38 -0.44 14.23 6.83
N GLU A 39 -0.67 12.96 7.16
CA GLU A 39 0.16 11.84 6.77
C GLU A 39 -0.69 10.68 6.19
N PRO A 40 -1.31 10.91 5.01
CA PRO A 40 -2.20 9.93 4.40
C PRO A 40 -1.41 8.73 3.88
N SER A 41 -1.50 7.62 4.61
CA SER A 41 -0.67 6.42 4.44
C SER A 41 -1.41 5.25 3.79
N ALA A 42 -2.75 5.23 3.84
CA ALA A 42 -3.54 4.13 3.29
C ALA A 42 -4.83 4.63 2.64
N VAL A 43 -5.27 3.98 1.56
CA VAL A 43 -6.52 4.37 0.90
C VAL A 43 -7.20 3.23 0.19
N VAL A 44 -8.54 3.23 0.24
CA VAL A 44 -9.35 2.32 -0.55
C VAL A 44 -10.53 3.05 -1.20
N ARG A 45 -10.93 2.59 -2.39
CA ARG A 45 -12.15 3.07 -3.05
C ARG A 45 -13.39 2.39 -2.46
N ILE A 46 -14.35 3.20 -2.00
CA ILE A 46 -15.65 2.78 -1.48
C ILE A 46 -16.79 3.51 -2.18
N PRO A 47 -18.04 3.01 -2.11
CA PRO A 47 -19.21 3.85 -2.39
C PRO A 47 -19.25 5.00 -1.38
N CYS A 48 -19.66 6.18 -1.80
CA CYS A 48 -19.80 7.31 -0.89
C CYS A 48 -20.90 7.03 0.16
N PRO A 49 -20.63 7.15 1.47
CA PRO A 49 -21.63 6.79 2.50
C PRO A 49 -22.91 7.65 2.51
N ASN A 50 -22.83 8.89 2.04
CA ASN A 50 -23.93 9.87 2.10
C ASN A 50 -24.39 10.35 0.71
N SER A 51 -23.91 9.75 -0.37
CA SER A 51 -24.25 10.16 -1.73
C SER A 51 -24.00 9.05 -2.74
N ASN A 52 -24.60 9.16 -3.92
CA ASN A 52 -24.24 8.29 -5.03
C ASN A 52 -22.82 8.60 -5.52
N GLY A 53 -22.11 7.57 -5.98
CA GLY A 53 -20.76 7.68 -6.55
C GLY A 53 -19.68 7.02 -5.71
N ASP A 54 -18.44 7.18 -6.15
CA ASP A 54 -17.25 6.64 -5.50
C ASP A 54 -16.59 7.69 -4.61
N CYS A 55 -16.02 7.22 -3.50
CA CYS A 55 -15.24 7.99 -2.56
C CYS A 55 -13.90 7.28 -2.30
N LEU A 56 -12.88 8.05 -1.93
CA LEU A 56 -11.68 7.53 -1.28
C LEU A 56 -11.92 7.52 0.23
N LEU A 57 -11.70 6.37 0.86
CA LEU A 57 -11.57 6.23 2.31
C LEU A 57 -10.09 6.18 2.65
N VAL A 58 -9.62 7.17 3.40
CA VAL A 58 -8.21 7.42 3.67
C VAL A 58 -7.93 7.23 5.15
N GLY A 59 -6.89 6.45 5.45
CA GLY A 59 -6.26 6.37 6.76
C GLY A 59 -5.08 7.34 6.84
N ASP A 60 -4.85 7.86 8.03
CA ASP A 60 -3.70 8.69 8.37
C ASP A 60 -2.88 7.96 9.45
N ASN A 61 -1.56 7.97 9.34
CA ASN A 61 -0.70 7.19 10.24
C ASN A 61 -0.70 7.77 11.69
N GLU A 62 -1.06 9.03 11.89
CA GLU A 62 -1.06 9.71 13.20
C GLU A 62 -2.46 9.84 13.82
N ILE A 63 -3.54 9.58 13.06
CA ILE A 63 -4.92 9.67 13.54
C ILE A 63 -5.51 8.28 13.80
N LYS A 64 -5.63 7.93 15.09
CA LYS A 64 -6.05 6.58 15.53
C LYS A 64 -7.56 6.34 15.66
N GLU A 65 -8.36 7.41 15.69
CA GLU A 65 -9.79 7.37 16.05
C GLU A 65 -10.72 7.62 14.85
N SER A 66 -10.17 7.97 13.69
CA SER A 66 -10.95 8.40 12.54
C SER A 66 -10.30 8.03 11.21
N LEU A 67 -11.14 7.86 10.19
CA LEU A 67 -10.73 7.83 8.79
C LEU A 67 -11.43 8.96 8.04
N PHE A 68 -10.92 9.30 6.85
CA PHE A 68 -11.37 10.47 6.11
C PHE A 68 -11.89 10.09 4.74
N VAL A 69 -13.02 10.68 4.37
CA VAL A 69 -13.71 10.41 3.12
C VAL A 69 -13.61 11.61 2.18
N TYR A 70 -13.21 11.34 0.95
CA TYR A 70 -13.09 12.31 -0.13
C TYR A 70 -13.90 11.86 -1.35
N PRO A 71 -14.95 12.61 -1.76
CA PRO A 71 -15.75 12.28 -2.94
C PRO A 71 -14.97 12.35 -4.25
N ILE A 72 -15.29 11.44 -5.17
CA ILE A 72 -14.86 11.52 -6.57
C ILE A 72 -16.05 12.00 -7.40
N LYS A 73 -15.93 13.19 -8.00
CA LYS A 73 -16.96 13.78 -8.86
C LYS A 73 -16.44 13.96 -10.27
N SER A 74 -17.17 13.45 -11.25
CA SER A 74 -16.80 13.52 -12.67
C SER A 74 -15.35 13.04 -12.93
N GLY A 75 -14.92 12.00 -12.20
CA GLY A 75 -13.57 11.44 -12.29
C GLY A 75 -12.46 12.28 -11.65
N ASN A 76 -12.76 13.31 -10.85
CA ASN A 76 -11.75 14.10 -10.12
C ASN A 76 -11.98 13.97 -8.62
N LEU A 77 -10.89 13.96 -7.85
CA LEU A 77 -10.99 13.96 -6.39
C LEU A 77 -11.37 15.36 -5.90
N GLU A 78 -12.47 15.45 -5.15
CA GLU A 78 -12.89 16.67 -4.45
C GLU A 78 -12.09 16.81 -3.14
N ALA A 79 -10.79 17.03 -3.25
CA ALA A 79 -9.86 16.97 -2.11
C ALA A 79 -10.17 17.97 -0.98
N ASN A 80 -10.90 19.06 -1.27
CA ASN A 80 -11.33 20.03 -0.25
C ASN A 80 -12.62 19.62 0.49
N VAL A 81 -13.32 18.59 -0.01
CA VAL A 81 -14.55 18.05 0.59
C VAL A 81 -14.18 16.83 1.42
N GLN A 82 -13.73 17.09 2.64
CA GLN A 82 -13.30 16.08 3.60
C GLN A 82 -14.42 15.82 4.62
N THR A 83 -14.80 14.55 4.76
CA THR A 83 -15.69 14.09 5.84
C THR A 83 -14.92 13.17 6.77
N GLU A 84 -14.95 13.44 8.07
CA GLU A 84 -14.37 12.55 9.07
C GLU A 84 -15.38 11.48 9.48
N LEU A 85 -14.94 10.22 9.51
CA LEU A 85 -15.71 9.09 10.02
C LEU A 85 -15.01 8.55 11.27
N SER A 86 -15.67 8.67 12.42
CA SER A 86 -15.18 8.12 13.68
C SER A 86 -15.21 6.59 13.67
N LEU A 87 -14.17 5.96 14.21
CA LEU A 87 -14.05 4.52 14.48
C LEU A 87 -14.86 4.06 15.72
N GLU A 88 -15.81 4.87 16.18
CA GLU A 88 -16.65 4.62 17.37
C GLU A 88 -15.80 4.26 18.60
N ALA A 89 -15.93 3.04 19.13
CA ALA A 89 -15.19 2.58 20.31
C ALA A 89 -13.85 1.89 19.96
N ALA A 90 -13.50 1.78 18.68
CA ALA A 90 -12.26 1.18 18.23
C ALA A 90 -11.19 2.24 17.98
N GLU A 91 -9.93 1.86 18.18
CA GLU A 91 -8.77 2.68 17.85
C GLU A 91 -7.75 1.82 17.09
N ILE A 92 -7.16 2.40 16.05
CA ILE A 92 -6.04 1.79 15.32
C ILE A 92 -5.10 2.89 14.85
N SER A 93 -3.92 2.98 15.48
CA SER A 93 -2.89 3.95 15.12
C SER A 93 -1.99 3.42 14.01
N ASP A 94 -1.21 4.31 13.39
CA ASP A 94 -0.21 3.95 12.38
C ASP A 94 -0.87 3.16 11.24
N ILE A 95 -1.99 3.63 10.67
CA ILE A 95 -2.69 2.88 9.62
C ILE A 95 -1.78 2.76 8.39
N GLU A 96 -1.47 1.55 7.92
CA GLU A 96 -0.56 1.32 6.78
C GLU A 96 -1.25 0.67 5.57
N ALA A 97 -2.47 0.15 5.75
CA ALA A 97 -3.22 -0.43 4.64
C ALA A 97 -4.72 -0.47 4.93
N ILE A 98 -5.52 -0.30 3.88
CA ILE A 98 -6.97 -0.53 3.94
C ILE A 98 -7.38 -1.33 2.71
N THR A 99 -8.15 -2.39 2.90
CA THR A 99 -8.73 -3.15 1.79
C THR A 99 -10.23 -3.33 1.94
N ARG A 100 -10.93 -3.40 0.80
CA ARG A 100 -12.39 -3.55 0.75
C ARG A 100 -12.75 -5.03 0.64
N LEU A 101 -13.44 -5.56 1.65
CA LEU A 101 -13.92 -6.95 1.69
C LEU A 101 -15.27 -7.14 1.01
N GLY A 102 -16.09 -6.08 0.96
CA GLY A 102 -17.46 -6.12 0.44
C GLY A 102 -17.99 -4.72 0.18
N GLU A 103 -19.30 -4.57 -0.03
CA GLU A 103 -19.88 -3.28 -0.44
C GLU A 103 -19.53 -2.15 0.53
N ASN A 104 -19.77 -2.39 1.81
CA ASN A 104 -19.50 -1.47 2.92
C ASN A 104 -18.58 -2.08 3.98
N GLN A 105 -17.83 -3.14 3.64
CA GLN A 105 -16.95 -3.83 4.57
C GLN A 105 -15.49 -3.57 4.21
N VAL A 106 -14.70 -3.18 5.20
CA VAL A 106 -13.28 -2.91 5.05
C VAL A 106 -12.48 -3.66 6.11
N LEU A 107 -11.22 -3.91 5.79
CA LEU A 107 -10.21 -4.40 6.70
C LEU A 107 -9.11 -3.34 6.75
N ILE A 108 -8.87 -2.82 7.95
CA ILE A 108 -7.93 -1.74 8.23
C ILE A 108 -6.74 -2.37 8.96
N PHE A 109 -5.52 -2.09 8.51
CA PHE A 109 -4.28 -2.54 9.13
C PHE A 109 -3.53 -1.37 9.72
N GLY A 110 -3.14 -1.50 10.98
CA GLY A 110 -2.16 -0.66 11.64
C GLY A 110 -0.76 -1.22 11.44
N SER A 111 0.25 -0.42 11.76
CA SER A 111 1.63 -0.72 11.44
C SER A 111 2.10 -1.98 12.12
N TYR A 112 2.74 -2.86 11.36
CA TYR A 112 3.46 -4.04 11.86
C TYR A 112 4.92 -3.73 12.21
N SER A 113 5.42 -2.58 11.76
CA SER A 113 6.79 -2.14 11.99
C SER A 113 7.14 -1.98 13.47
N ARG A 114 8.44 -1.99 13.74
CA ARG A 114 9.04 -1.59 15.02
C ARG A 114 9.28 -0.09 15.00
N ASN A 115 9.39 0.53 16.18
CA ASN A 115 9.76 1.94 16.24
C ASN A 115 11.22 2.16 15.79
N THR A 116 11.65 3.43 15.75
CA THR A 116 13.01 3.84 15.36
C THR A 116 14.13 3.24 16.22
N LYS A 117 13.81 2.57 17.33
CA LYS A 117 14.74 1.88 18.24
C LYS A 117 14.52 0.36 18.26
N CYS A 118 13.79 -0.18 17.29
CA CYS A 118 13.45 -1.58 17.13
C CYS A 118 12.65 -2.19 18.28
N GLU A 119 11.92 -1.37 19.03
CA GLU A 119 11.05 -1.82 20.11
C GLU A 119 9.68 -2.24 19.57
N VAL A 120 9.16 -3.34 20.12
CA VAL A 120 7.80 -3.81 19.83
C VAL A 120 6.80 -3.04 20.68
N LYS A 121 5.80 -2.42 20.03
CA LYS A 121 4.67 -1.76 20.70
C LYS A 121 3.62 -2.79 21.12
N LYS A 122 3.76 -3.35 22.33
CA LYS A 122 2.95 -4.48 22.85
C LYS A 122 1.43 -4.27 22.85
N LYS A 123 0.94 -3.03 22.90
CA LYS A 123 -0.50 -2.72 22.95
C LYS A 123 -1.07 -2.25 21.60
N ARG A 124 -0.26 -2.23 20.54
CA ARG A 124 -0.69 -1.74 19.22
C ARG A 124 -1.74 -2.69 18.65
N GLN A 125 -2.88 -2.13 18.30
CA GLN A 125 -3.90 -2.82 17.51
C GLN A 125 -3.39 -2.95 16.09
N ARG A 126 -3.41 -4.16 15.53
CA ARG A 126 -2.76 -4.43 14.24
C ARG A 126 -3.74 -4.50 13.08
N PHE A 127 -4.98 -4.90 13.33
CA PHE A 127 -6.04 -4.78 12.34
C PHE A 127 -7.43 -4.78 12.95
N LEU A 128 -8.39 -4.32 12.14
CA LEU A 128 -9.80 -4.21 12.45
C LEU A 128 -10.66 -4.54 11.21
N GLN A 129 -11.63 -5.43 11.34
CA GLN A 129 -12.72 -5.52 10.37
C GLN A 129 -13.83 -4.55 10.75
N ALA A 130 -14.25 -3.71 9.81
CA ALA A 130 -15.26 -2.71 10.07
C ALA A 130 -16.27 -2.56 8.93
N GLN A 131 -17.42 -2.00 9.27
CA GLN A 131 -18.43 -1.56 8.33
C GLN A 131 -18.41 -0.04 8.22
N VAL A 132 -18.33 0.46 6.99
CA VAL A 132 -18.48 1.88 6.68
C VAL A 132 -19.97 2.20 6.68
N LEU A 133 -20.39 3.06 7.61
CA LEU A 133 -21.74 3.57 7.74
C LEU A 133 -21.75 5.05 7.34
N ASN A 134 -22.94 5.64 7.30
CA ASN A 134 -23.15 7.02 6.85
C ASN A 134 -22.23 8.05 7.54
N GLN A 135 -22.03 7.94 8.86
CA GLN A 135 -21.25 8.92 9.65
C GLN A 135 -20.22 8.27 10.58
N SER A 136 -20.05 6.96 10.52
CA SER A 136 -19.13 6.23 11.39
C SER A 136 -18.57 5.00 10.69
N ILE A 137 -17.51 4.47 11.25
CA ILE A 137 -16.97 3.17 10.91
C ILE A 137 -17.17 2.28 12.12
N LYS A 138 -18.13 1.35 12.00
CA LYS A 138 -18.48 0.45 13.07
C LYS A 138 -17.63 -0.80 13.01
N SER A 139 -16.86 -1.04 14.06
CA SER A 139 -16.13 -2.28 14.19
C SER A 139 -17.08 -3.49 14.19
N THR A 140 -16.71 -4.53 13.44
CA THR A 140 -17.42 -5.82 13.39
C THR A 140 -16.66 -6.95 14.10
N SER A 141 -15.43 -6.68 14.54
CA SER A 141 -14.59 -7.62 15.27
C SER A 141 -13.83 -6.89 16.38
N ASN A 142 -13.38 -7.59 17.41
CA ASN A 142 -12.40 -6.95 18.30
C ASN A 142 -11.14 -6.58 17.50
N ALA A 143 -10.54 -5.45 17.83
CA ALA A 143 -9.22 -5.13 17.33
C ALA A 143 -8.23 -6.20 17.84
N ILE A 144 -7.39 -6.72 16.94
CA ILE A 144 -6.53 -7.85 17.25
C ILE A 144 -5.09 -7.35 17.44
N GLN A 145 -4.52 -7.73 18.59
CA GLN A 145 -3.09 -7.67 18.82
C GLN A 145 -2.49 -8.93 18.21
N THR A 146 -1.43 -8.78 17.42
CA THR A 146 -0.66 -9.94 16.97
C THR A 146 0.35 -10.31 18.05
N ASP A 147 0.47 -11.62 18.30
CA ASP A 147 1.49 -12.21 19.15
C ASP A 147 2.91 -11.97 18.60
N LYS A 148 3.88 -12.73 19.08
CA LYS A 148 5.25 -12.68 18.60
C LYS A 148 5.31 -12.88 17.07
N ILE A 149 5.91 -11.92 16.38
CA ILE A 149 6.19 -12.03 14.95
C ILE A 149 7.37 -13.00 14.75
N ASN A 150 7.05 -14.21 14.31
CA ASN A 150 8.00 -15.24 13.91
C ASN A 150 7.30 -16.26 12.99
N SER A 151 8.09 -17.12 12.36
CA SER A 151 7.58 -18.12 11.43
C SER A 151 6.54 -19.07 12.04
N GLU A 152 6.75 -19.48 13.30
CA GLU A 152 5.86 -20.38 14.04
C GLU A 152 4.45 -19.81 14.21
N THR A 153 4.35 -18.49 14.41
CA THR A 153 3.07 -17.79 14.60
C THR A 153 2.45 -17.44 13.25
N LEU A 154 3.26 -16.95 12.31
CA LEU A 154 2.77 -16.38 11.05
C LEU A 154 2.39 -17.41 9.99
N PHE A 155 2.89 -18.65 10.06
CA PHE A 155 2.64 -19.64 9.02
C PHE A 155 1.98 -20.90 9.56
N VAL A 156 1.10 -21.48 8.73
CA VAL A 156 0.49 -22.77 9.03
C VAL A 156 1.57 -23.87 9.00
N PRO A 157 1.83 -24.60 10.11
CA PRO A 157 2.95 -25.53 10.19
C PRO A 157 2.94 -26.62 9.09
N GLU A 158 1.76 -27.16 8.76
CA GLU A 158 1.61 -28.22 7.76
C GLU A 158 1.92 -27.71 6.35
N VAL A 159 1.62 -26.44 6.07
CA VAL A 159 1.88 -25.79 4.79
C VAL A 159 3.35 -25.41 4.70
N LEU A 160 3.90 -24.84 5.76
CA LEU A 160 5.30 -24.46 5.86
C LEU A 160 6.22 -25.66 5.61
N LYS A 161 5.95 -26.82 6.22
CA LYS A 161 6.75 -28.05 6.02
C LYS A 161 6.80 -28.54 4.57
N LYS A 162 5.79 -28.25 3.76
CA LYS A 162 5.66 -28.74 2.38
C LYS A 162 6.12 -27.73 1.32
N ASN A 163 6.41 -26.49 1.73
CA ASN A 163 6.60 -25.38 0.81
C ASN A 163 7.97 -24.72 1.01
N LYS A 164 8.92 -25.03 0.13
CA LYS A 164 10.30 -24.50 0.21
C LYS A 164 10.37 -22.98 0.07
N MET A 165 9.49 -22.37 -0.72
CA MET A 165 9.48 -20.91 -0.88
C MET A 165 8.97 -20.23 0.39
N LEU A 166 7.90 -20.78 0.97
CA LEU A 166 7.39 -20.31 2.26
C LEU A 166 8.42 -20.50 3.38
N GLN A 167 9.18 -21.61 3.38
CA GLN A 167 10.29 -21.84 4.31
C GLN A 167 11.40 -20.78 4.17
N ALA A 168 11.79 -20.44 2.95
CA ALA A 168 12.80 -19.40 2.72
C ALA A 168 12.32 -18.04 3.25
N VAL A 169 11.07 -17.67 2.97
CA VAL A 169 10.47 -16.42 3.44
C VAL A 169 10.33 -16.41 4.97
N ALA A 170 9.89 -17.52 5.56
CA ALA A 170 9.80 -17.70 7.00
C ALA A 170 11.16 -17.55 7.69
N GLY A 171 12.21 -18.17 7.14
CA GLY A 171 13.57 -18.03 7.65
C GLY A 171 14.08 -16.58 7.58
N MET A 172 13.82 -15.88 6.47
CA MET A 172 14.16 -14.47 6.33
C MET A 172 13.45 -13.58 7.37
N ILE A 173 12.17 -13.84 7.65
CA ILE A 173 11.42 -13.13 8.68
C ILE A 173 12.04 -13.38 10.06
N ASP A 174 12.33 -14.65 10.41
CA ASP A 174 12.95 -14.96 11.70
C ASP A 174 14.34 -14.31 11.86
N GLU A 175 15.16 -14.32 10.80
CA GLU A 175 16.49 -13.71 10.80
C GLU A 175 16.44 -12.19 10.95
N THR A 176 15.54 -11.51 10.22
CA THR A 176 15.37 -10.05 10.32
C THR A 176 14.75 -9.64 11.65
N GLU A 177 13.78 -10.39 12.19
CA GLU A 177 13.24 -10.16 13.53
C GLU A 177 14.29 -10.37 14.63
N LYS A 178 15.15 -11.40 14.49
CA LYS A 178 16.29 -11.59 15.39
C LYS A 178 17.27 -10.43 15.30
N SER A 179 17.59 -9.97 14.09
CA SER A 179 18.47 -8.83 13.88
C SER A 179 17.90 -7.55 14.49
N ALA A 180 16.59 -7.33 14.36
CA ALA A 180 15.91 -6.20 14.98
C ALA A 180 15.95 -6.24 16.51
N ASN A 181 15.78 -7.43 17.10
CA ASN A 181 15.94 -7.60 18.55
C ASN A 181 17.37 -7.28 19.02
N LEU A 182 18.39 -7.65 18.24
CA LEU A 182 19.79 -7.32 18.55
C LEU A 182 20.09 -5.83 18.36
N ALA A 183 19.40 -5.17 17.45
CA ALA A 183 19.50 -3.74 17.18
C ALA A 183 18.69 -2.86 18.14
N GLN A 184 18.08 -3.44 19.19
CA GLN A 184 17.26 -2.67 20.12
C GLN A 184 18.08 -1.53 20.77
N ALA A 185 17.48 -0.33 20.81
CA ALA A 185 18.11 0.91 21.26
C ALA A 185 19.24 1.46 20.37
N ASP A 186 19.57 0.81 19.24
CA ASP A 186 20.46 1.33 18.22
C ASP A 186 19.65 1.72 16.97
N GLN A 187 19.49 3.02 16.75
CA GLN A 187 18.70 3.53 15.62
C GLN A 187 19.28 3.14 14.26
N GLN A 188 20.62 3.17 14.11
CA GLN A 188 21.26 2.88 12.82
C GLN A 188 21.20 1.38 12.50
N ALA A 189 21.45 0.53 13.50
CA ALA A 189 21.28 -0.91 13.33
C ALA A 189 19.81 -1.26 13.08
N CYS A 190 18.88 -0.55 13.72
CA CYS A 190 17.45 -0.81 13.57
C CYS A 190 16.96 -0.53 12.16
N GLN A 191 17.35 0.61 11.57
CA GLN A 191 17.01 0.95 10.19
C GLN A 191 17.46 -0.13 9.19
N LYS A 192 18.58 -0.82 9.48
CA LYS A 192 19.12 -1.89 8.63
C LYS A 192 18.55 -3.27 8.92
N ALA A 193 17.85 -3.45 10.04
CA ALA A 193 17.33 -4.75 10.45
C ALA A 193 16.24 -5.26 9.51
N ASN A 194 15.52 -4.36 8.83
CA ASN A 194 14.47 -4.68 7.86
C ASN A 194 13.47 -5.71 8.40
N ALA A 195 13.06 -5.49 9.65
CA ALA A 195 12.10 -6.30 10.38
C ALA A 195 10.77 -6.44 9.60
N PHE A 196 9.92 -7.36 10.05
CA PHE A 196 8.61 -7.58 9.44
C PHE A 196 7.79 -6.30 9.45
N ASN A 197 7.47 -5.80 8.26
CA ASN A 197 6.63 -4.65 8.05
C ASN A 197 5.68 -4.92 6.88
N VAL A 198 4.40 -5.01 7.21
CA VAL A 198 3.31 -5.14 6.24
C VAL A 198 2.91 -3.75 5.79
N GLU A 199 2.93 -3.54 4.48
CA GLU A 199 2.44 -2.34 3.83
C GLU A 199 1.67 -2.76 2.57
N GLY A 200 0.48 -2.20 2.42
CA GLY A 200 -0.48 -2.58 1.39
C GLY A 200 -1.27 -3.85 1.65
N ALA A 201 -2.56 -3.78 1.32
CA ALA A 201 -3.48 -4.90 1.42
C ALA A 201 -4.46 -4.90 0.25
N VAL A 202 -4.72 -6.06 -0.34
CA VAL A 202 -5.71 -6.19 -1.41
C VAL A 202 -6.58 -7.42 -1.20
N ALA A 203 -7.89 -7.24 -1.36
CA ALA A 203 -8.86 -8.30 -1.33
C ALA A 203 -9.21 -8.68 -2.78
N VAL A 204 -9.05 -9.95 -3.09
CA VAL A 204 -9.20 -10.49 -4.44
C VAL A 204 -10.35 -11.50 -4.44
N PRO A 205 -11.39 -11.34 -5.28
CA PRO A 205 -12.48 -12.30 -5.35
C PRO A 205 -11.97 -13.67 -5.80
N TRP A 206 -12.30 -14.72 -5.04
CA TRP A 206 -12.03 -16.11 -5.36
C TRP A 206 -13.27 -16.96 -5.06
N GLY A 207 -13.99 -17.36 -6.13
CA GLY A 207 -15.28 -18.01 -5.97
C GLY A 207 -16.29 -17.06 -5.28
N SER A 208 -16.87 -17.50 -4.16
CA SER A 208 -17.85 -16.73 -3.39
C SER A 208 -17.24 -15.92 -2.23
N GLN A 209 -15.92 -15.97 -2.03
CA GLN A 209 -15.24 -15.29 -0.94
C GLN A 209 -14.14 -14.36 -1.47
N ALA A 210 -13.73 -13.39 -0.67
CA ALA A 210 -12.55 -12.57 -0.95
C ALA A 210 -11.32 -13.18 -0.25
N GLU A 211 -10.23 -13.31 -0.98
CA GLU A 211 -8.92 -13.68 -0.45
C GLU A 211 -8.10 -12.42 -0.21
N THR A 212 -7.65 -12.22 1.02
CA THR A 212 -6.81 -11.07 1.37
C THR A 212 -5.34 -11.40 1.17
N TRP A 213 -4.65 -10.55 0.43
CA TRP A 213 -3.21 -10.59 0.22
C TRP A 213 -2.57 -9.36 0.83
N LEU A 214 -1.46 -9.55 1.53
CA LEU A 214 -0.69 -8.50 2.20
C LEU A 214 0.68 -8.37 1.57
N GLY A 215 1.07 -7.13 1.28
CA GLY A 215 2.41 -6.80 0.82
C GLY A 215 3.35 -6.61 1.99
N LEU A 216 4.62 -6.96 1.81
CA LEU A 216 5.67 -6.57 2.74
C LEU A 216 6.51 -5.44 2.15
N ARG A 217 6.66 -4.33 2.89
CA ARG A 217 7.76 -3.38 2.66
C ARG A 217 9.09 -4.07 2.97
N SER A 218 9.13 -4.76 4.11
CA SER A 218 10.27 -5.54 4.58
C SER A 218 9.82 -6.76 5.40
N PRO A 219 10.63 -7.82 5.50
CA PRO A 219 11.84 -8.06 4.71
C PRO A 219 11.53 -8.35 3.24
N GLN A 220 12.57 -8.38 2.42
CA GLN A 220 12.54 -8.94 1.08
C GLN A 220 13.19 -10.32 1.08
N ALA A 221 12.79 -11.19 0.17
CA ALA A 221 13.35 -12.54 0.08
C ALA A 221 14.54 -12.58 -0.88
N SER A 222 15.68 -13.13 -0.45
CA SER A 222 16.78 -13.48 -1.34
C SER A 222 16.62 -14.92 -1.82
N VAL A 223 16.20 -15.09 -3.07
CA VAL A 223 15.96 -16.41 -3.68
C VAL A 223 16.70 -16.47 -5.01
N GLU A 224 17.53 -17.49 -5.18
CA GLU A 224 18.34 -17.72 -6.39
C GLU A 224 19.26 -16.53 -6.74
N GLY A 225 19.82 -15.87 -5.73
CA GLY A 225 20.72 -14.73 -5.91
C GLY A 225 20.03 -13.42 -6.32
N LYS A 226 18.69 -13.38 -6.26
CA LYS A 226 17.88 -12.20 -6.56
C LYS A 226 17.02 -11.81 -5.36
N THR A 227 16.83 -10.50 -5.18
CA THR A 227 15.94 -9.92 -4.17
C THR A 227 14.53 -9.80 -4.70
N TRP A 228 13.55 -10.30 -3.95
CA TRP A 228 12.14 -10.33 -4.30
C TRP A 228 11.30 -9.65 -3.23
N ALA A 229 10.33 -8.85 -3.65
CA ALA A 229 9.27 -8.43 -2.75
C ALA A 229 8.35 -9.60 -2.43
N ILE A 230 7.73 -9.55 -1.26
CA ILE A 230 6.95 -10.66 -0.70
C ILE A 230 5.48 -10.25 -0.65
N LEU A 231 4.62 -11.04 -1.27
CA LEU A 231 3.17 -10.95 -1.14
C LEU A 231 2.64 -12.22 -0.46
N LEU A 232 1.95 -12.08 0.67
CA LEU A 232 1.47 -13.18 1.49
C LEU A 232 -0.06 -13.29 1.43
N LYS A 233 -0.56 -14.51 1.19
CA LYS A 233 -1.99 -14.80 1.26
C LYS A 233 -2.39 -15.10 2.69
N LEU A 234 -3.33 -14.32 3.22
CA LEU A 234 -3.91 -14.52 4.53
C LEU A 234 -4.86 -15.74 4.50
N LYS A 235 -4.62 -16.71 5.38
CA LYS A 235 -5.50 -17.86 5.60
C LYS A 235 -6.53 -17.58 6.67
N ASN A 236 -6.05 -17.09 7.80
CA ASN A 236 -6.86 -16.86 8.98
C ASN A 236 -6.51 -15.50 9.56
N LEU A 237 -7.44 -14.56 9.41
CA LEU A 237 -7.26 -13.22 9.92
C LEU A 237 -7.14 -13.22 11.45
N ASN A 238 -7.96 -13.98 12.17
CA ASN A 238 -7.94 -13.98 13.64
C ASN A 238 -6.62 -14.49 14.24
N GLN A 239 -5.96 -15.44 13.57
CA GLN A 239 -4.65 -15.94 13.97
C GLN A 239 -3.49 -15.19 13.30
N PHE A 240 -3.80 -14.27 12.38
CA PHE A 240 -2.85 -13.60 11.51
C PHE A 240 -1.86 -14.57 10.84
N GLN A 241 -2.41 -15.61 10.22
CA GLN A 241 -1.65 -16.70 9.60
C GLN A 241 -1.73 -16.69 8.08
N PHE A 242 -0.60 -17.00 7.45
CA PHE A 242 -0.43 -17.06 6.01
C PHE A 242 -0.27 -18.51 5.52
N GLU A 243 -0.77 -18.76 4.32
CA GLU A 243 -0.70 -20.09 3.68
C GLU A 243 -0.02 -20.10 2.31
N GLN A 244 0.14 -18.94 1.68
CA GLN A 244 0.79 -18.85 0.39
C GLN A 244 1.67 -17.63 0.31
N VAL A 245 2.65 -17.72 -0.57
CA VAL A 245 3.54 -16.63 -0.93
C VAL A 245 3.65 -16.54 -2.43
N VAL A 246 3.71 -15.30 -2.91
CA VAL A 246 4.09 -14.92 -4.27
C VAL A 246 5.27 -13.96 -4.14
N LEU A 247 6.30 -14.19 -4.94
CA LEU A 247 7.49 -13.35 -4.99
C LEU A 247 7.41 -12.44 -6.21
N LEU A 248 7.54 -11.14 -6.00
CA LEU A 248 7.46 -10.13 -7.04
C LEU A 248 8.84 -9.54 -7.31
N ASP A 249 9.20 -9.51 -8.59
CA ASP A 249 10.39 -8.82 -9.06
C ASP A 249 10.10 -7.33 -9.20
N LEU A 250 10.29 -6.59 -8.12
CA LEU A 250 10.13 -5.13 -8.07
C LEU A 250 11.50 -4.42 -8.05
N GLU A 251 12.53 -5.08 -8.62
CA GLU A 251 13.90 -4.60 -8.77
C GLU A 251 14.52 -4.09 -7.45
N GLY A 252 14.34 -4.87 -6.38
CA GLY A 252 14.86 -4.52 -5.06
C GLY A 252 14.00 -3.55 -4.25
N ARG A 253 12.77 -3.26 -4.69
CA ARG A 253 11.76 -2.52 -3.90
C ARG A 253 10.86 -3.45 -3.08
N GLY A 254 10.37 -2.97 -1.94
CA GLY A 254 9.28 -3.57 -1.17
C GLY A 254 7.92 -3.09 -1.66
N ILE A 255 6.84 -3.69 -1.17
CA ILE A 255 5.47 -3.24 -1.47
C ILE A 255 5.10 -2.16 -0.45
N ARG A 256 4.52 -1.05 -0.93
CA ARG A 256 4.04 0.08 -0.12
C ARG A 256 2.51 0.11 -0.04
N GLU A 257 1.84 -0.18 -1.15
CA GLU A 257 0.38 -0.25 -1.18
C GLU A 257 -0.11 -1.17 -2.29
N LEU A 258 -1.33 -1.68 -2.13
CA LEU A 258 -2.01 -2.56 -3.07
C LEU A 258 -3.47 -2.13 -3.24
N THR A 259 -3.96 -2.20 -4.47
CA THR A 259 -5.39 -2.05 -4.73
C THR A 259 -5.81 -2.95 -5.89
N LYS A 260 -7.11 -3.12 -6.06
CA LYS A 260 -7.68 -3.92 -7.15
C LYS A 260 -8.49 -3.03 -8.08
N ASN A 261 -8.28 -3.21 -9.39
CA ASN A 261 -9.19 -2.71 -10.42
C ASN A 261 -9.37 -3.75 -11.52
N GLY A 262 -10.61 -4.08 -11.85
CA GLY A 262 -10.90 -5.14 -12.84
C GLY A 262 -10.26 -6.48 -12.44
N ASN A 263 -9.50 -7.06 -13.35
CA ASN A 263 -8.74 -8.31 -13.16
C ASN A 263 -7.27 -8.07 -12.78
N LEU A 264 -6.88 -6.83 -12.48
CA LEU A 264 -5.52 -6.50 -12.06
C LEU A 264 -5.46 -6.12 -10.58
N ILE A 265 -4.31 -6.45 -10.01
CA ILE A 265 -3.77 -5.81 -8.83
C ILE A 265 -2.88 -4.67 -9.32
N TRP A 266 -3.04 -3.51 -8.69
CA TRP A 266 -2.15 -2.38 -8.82
C TRP A 266 -1.43 -2.20 -7.50
N GLY A 267 -0.21 -1.69 -7.53
CA GLY A 267 0.51 -1.42 -6.30
C GLY A 267 1.53 -0.31 -6.45
N ILE A 268 1.96 0.19 -5.30
CA ILE A 268 3.14 1.04 -5.18
C ILE A 268 4.28 0.15 -4.68
N ALA A 269 5.46 0.29 -5.28
CA ALA A 269 6.69 -0.28 -4.76
C ALA A 269 7.66 0.84 -4.42
N GLY A 270 8.38 0.73 -3.31
CA GLY A 270 9.37 1.70 -2.85
C GLY A 270 10.56 1.03 -2.16
N GLY A 271 11.62 1.78 -1.90
CA GLY A 271 12.73 1.28 -1.06
C GLY A 271 12.24 0.93 0.36
N PRO A 272 12.97 0.14 1.15
CA PRO A 272 12.65 -0.06 2.57
C PRO A 272 12.88 1.19 3.43
N GLU A 273 13.71 2.11 2.95
CA GLU A 273 13.94 3.44 3.51
C GLU A 273 13.12 4.46 2.70
N ASP A 274 12.44 5.39 3.37
CA ASP A 274 11.52 6.37 2.76
C ASP A 274 12.24 7.48 1.97
N ASP A 275 13.56 7.57 2.08
CA ASP A 275 14.39 8.67 1.55
C ASP A 275 14.92 8.42 0.11
N LYS A 276 14.63 7.27 -0.48
CA LYS A 276 15.08 6.94 -1.84
C LYS A 276 14.00 7.30 -2.84
N ASN A 277 14.33 8.19 -3.79
CA ASN A 277 13.54 8.52 -4.99
C ASN A 277 13.39 7.29 -5.91
N ASN A 278 12.67 6.27 -5.45
CA ASN A 278 12.59 4.97 -6.10
C ASN A 278 11.19 4.35 -5.94
N PHE A 279 10.16 5.19 -5.94
CA PHE A 279 8.77 4.76 -5.87
C PHE A 279 8.25 4.54 -7.29
N VAL A 280 7.51 3.45 -7.51
CA VAL A 280 6.95 3.12 -8.82
C VAL A 280 5.53 2.57 -8.68
N LEU A 281 4.67 2.95 -9.64
CA LEU A 281 3.37 2.35 -9.86
C LEU A 281 3.57 1.09 -10.71
N TRP A 282 3.01 -0.03 -10.26
CA TRP A 282 3.05 -1.29 -10.98
C TRP A 282 1.68 -1.93 -11.06
N LYS A 283 1.53 -2.89 -11.98
CA LYS A 283 0.32 -3.70 -12.09
C LYS A 283 0.63 -5.17 -12.39
N LEU A 284 -0.27 -6.04 -11.97
CA LEU A 284 -0.17 -7.48 -12.11
C LEU A 284 -1.54 -8.12 -12.33
N PRO A 285 -1.70 -9.03 -13.31
CA PRO A 285 -2.93 -9.79 -13.45
C PRO A 285 -3.17 -10.75 -12.29
N ILE A 286 -4.40 -10.78 -11.76
CA ILE A 286 -4.79 -11.60 -10.60
C ILE A 286 -4.49 -13.08 -10.83
N GLU A 287 -4.65 -13.60 -12.05
CA GLU A 287 -4.39 -15.00 -12.36
C GLU A 287 -2.91 -15.41 -12.22
N LYS A 288 -2.01 -14.45 -12.03
CA LYS A 288 -0.60 -14.69 -11.71
C LYS A 288 -0.37 -14.95 -10.22
N LEU A 289 -1.36 -14.68 -9.36
CA LEU A 289 -1.32 -15.06 -7.94
C LEU A 289 -1.52 -16.57 -7.77
N LYS A 290 -0.46 -17.31 -8.07
CA LYS A 290 -0.42 -18.77 -7.90
C LYS A 290 0.51 -19.13 -6.75
N PRO A 291 0.26 -20.24 -6.03
CA PRO A 291 1.15 -20.68 -4.97
C PRO A 291 2.59 -20.79 -5.46
N ASN A 292 3.52 -20.14 -4.76
CA ASN A 292 4.96 -20.17 -5.03
C ASN A 292 5.37 -19.60 -6.38
N ALA A 293 4.56 -18.71 -6.94
CA ALA A 293 4.92 -18.02 -8.17
C ALA A 293 6.02 -16.99 -7.90
N LYS A 294 7.01 -16.95 -8.80
CA LYS A 294 7.90 -15.81 -9.00
C LYS A 294 7.38 -15.06 -10.21
N VAL A 295 7.04 -13.79 -10.04
CA VAL A 295 6.34 -13.02 -11.06
C VAL A 295 7.05 -11.70 -11.28
N HIS A 296 7.01 -11.22 -12.52
CA HIS A 296 7.52 -9.91 -12.92
C HIS A 296 6.32 -9.01 -13.25
N PRO A 297 5.89 -8.14 -12.32
CA PRO A 297 4.87 -7.14 -12.58
C PRO A 297 5.28 -6.16 -13.69
N GLU A 298 4.30 -5.51 -14.32
CA GLU A 298 4.57 -4.41 -15.25
C GLU A 298 4.74 -3.11 -14.44
N ILE A 299 5.92 -2.48 -14.54
CA ILE A 299 6.14 -1.12 -14.04
C ILE A 299 5.51 -0.13 -15.01
N VAL A 300 4.65 0.73 -14.50
CA VAL A 300 3.80 1.63 -15.31
C VAL A 300 4.31 3.06 -15.27
N HIS A 301 4.72 3.56 -14.11
CA HIS A 301 5.13 4.96 -13.93
C HIS A 301 6.04 5.13 -12.71
N ASP A 302 6.99 6.06 -12.77
CA ASP A 302 7.73 6.52 -11.59
C ASP A 302 6.85 7.39 -10.70
N LEU A 303 6.98 7.29 -9.38
CA LEU A 303 6.16 8.04 -8.44
C LEU A 303 7.02 8.98 -7.58
N PRO A 304 6.42 10.08 -7.07
CA PRO A 304 7.08 10.91 -6.06
C PRO A 304 7.48 10.11 -4.82
N THR A 305 8.53 10.56 -4.15
CA THR A 305 8.94 10.04 -2.84
C THR A 305 7.80 10.12 -1.84
N SER A 306 7.74 9.15 -0.93
CA SER A 306 6.69 9.03 0.08
C SER A 306 5.29 8.83 -0.50
N SER A 307 5.19 8.17 -1.67
CA SER A 307 3.90 7.71 -2.18
C SER A 307 3.47 6.46 -1.41
N GLU A 308 2.41 6.58 -0.62
CA GLU A 308 1.96 5.52 0.31
C GLU A 308 0.53 5.06 -0.02
N GLY A 309 -0.40 5.95 -0.41
CA GLY A 309 -1.77 5.53 -0.74
C GLY A 309 -2.00 5.30 -2.25
N LEU A 310 -2.78 4.29 -2.63
CA LEU A 310 -3.19 4.02 -4.00
C LEU A 310 -4.64 3.53 -4.10
N ALA A 311 -5.44 4.23 -4.90
CA ALA A 311 -6.76 3.76 -5.32
C ALA A 311 -6.98 4.01 -6.81
N ILE A 312 -7.72 3.12 -7.48
CA ILE A 312 -8.12 3.30 -8.88
C ILE A 312 -9.64 3.52 -8.96
N SER A 313 -10.08 4.59 -9.63
CA SER A 313 -11.49 4.79 -10.04
C SER A 313 -11.55 5.23 -11.50
N GLY A 314 -12.36 4.53 -12.30
CA GLY A 314 -12.43 4.74 -13.74
C GLY A 314 -11.06 4.58 -14.41
N ASN A 315 -10.63 5.62 -15.12
CA ASN A 315 -9.35 5.67 -15.83
C ASN A 315 -8.27 6.43 -15.05
N LYS A 316 -8.39 6.57 -13.72
CA LYS A 316 -7.42 7.30 -12.91
C LYS A 316 -6.93 6.48 -11.73
N ALA A 317 -5.61 6.55 -11.52
CA ALA A 317 -4.96 6.22 -10.27
C ALA A 317 -4.84 7.48 -9.41
N TYR A 318 -5.31 7.41 -8.17
CA TYR A 318 -5.12 8.41 -7.14
C TYR A 318 -4.00 7.92 -6.24
N ILE A 319 -2.88 8.64 -6.24
CA ILE A 319 -1.71 8.33 -5.42
C ILE A 319 -1.66 9.35 -4.29
N LEU A 320 -1.70 8.90 -3.04
CA LEU A 320 -1.52 9.76 -1.88
C LEU A 320 -0.04 9.82 -1.52
N ILE A 321 0.41 11.01 -1.15
CA ILE A 321 1.79 11.30 -0.81
C ILE A 321 1.79 11.78 0.63
N ASP A 322 2.59 11.12 1.43
CA ASP A 322 2.74 11.37 2.85
C ASP A 322 3.22 12.82 3.11
N GLY A 323 2.79 13.37 4.23
CA GLY A 323 3.18 14.69 4.71
C GLY A 323 3.99 14.59 5.99
N ASP A 324 3.74 15.51 6.92
CA ASP A 324 4.37 15.52 8.24
C ASP A 324 3.47 16.33 9.17
N ARG A 325 2.93 15.71 10.21
CA ARG A 325 2.15 16.40 11.24
C ARG A 325 3.03 17.35 12.04
N GLY A 326 4.29 16.99 12.27
CA GLY A 326 5.18 17.68 13.20
C GLY A 326 4.64 17.68 14.63
N ASN A 327 5.09 18.65 15.44
CA ASN A 327 4.72 18.75 16.86
C ASN A 327 3.46 19.59 17.12
N SER A 328 2.76 20.03 16.07
CA SER A 328 1.60 20.92 16.19
C SER A 328 0.32 20.14 16.43
N GLU A 329 -0.51 20.64 17.35
CA GLU A 329 -1.84 20.06 17.62
C GLU A 329 -2.95 20.66 16.73
N SER A 330 -2.62 21.61 15.85
CA SER A 330 -3.63 22.38 15.10
C SER A 330 -3.33 22.55 13.61
N SER A 331 -2.19 22.07 13.13
CA SER A 331 -1.74 22.20 11.75
C SER A 331 -0.70 21.14 11.42
N CYS A 332 -0.59 20.79 10.14
CA CYS A 332 0.50 19.96 9.64
C CYS A 332 1.75 20.81 9.41
N GLN A 333 2.93 20.29 9.74
CA GLN A 333 4.20 20.87 9.31
C GLN A 333 4.35 20.79 7.79
N THR A 334 4.04 19.64 7.21
CA THR A 334 3.89 19.42 5.77
C THR A 334 2.51 18.81 5.52
N PRO A 335 1.64 19.43 4.70
CA PRO A 335 0.35 18.84 4.42
C PRO A 335 0.50 17.61 3.53
N GLY A 336 -0.33 16.59 3.78
CA GLY A 336 -0.51 15.45 2.90
C GLY A 336 -0.97 15.88 1.51
N LYS A 337 -0.57 15.13 0.49
CA LYS A 337 -0.81 15.48 -0.91
C LYS A 337 -1.35 14.29 -1.70
N PHE A 338 -1.74 14.56 -2.94
CA PHE A 338 -2.05 13.52 -3.92
C PHE A 338 -1.67 13.94 -5.33
N ILE A 339 -1.48 12.96 -6.20
CA ILE A 339 -1.43 13.13 -7.65
C ILE A 339 -2.46 12.22 -8.32
N GLU A 340 -2.85 12.58 -9.54
CA GLU A 340 -3.73 11.79 -10.38
C GLU A 340 -2.97 11.36 -11.64
N ILE A 341 -2.92 10.07 -11.92
CA ILE A 341 -2.30 9.51 -13.13
C ILE A 341 -3.39 8.84 -13.97
N SER A 342 -3.41 9.11 -15.26
CA SER A 342 -4.32 8.42 -16.17
C SER A 342 -3.83 6.99 -16.39
N VAL A 343 -4.73 6.03 -16.21
CA VAL A 343 -4.50 4.60 -16.46
C VAL A 343 -5.48 4.11 -17.52
N ALA A 344 -5.07 3.13 -18.32
CA ALA A 344 -5.94 2.57 -19.35
C ALA A 344 -7.20 1.94 -18.70
N LEU A 345 -8.37 2.25 -19.25
CA LEU A 345 -9.61 1.54 -18.93
C LEU A 345 -9.48 0.07 -19.34
N GLN A 346 -10.12 -0.79 -18.56
CA GLN A 346 -10.18 -2.23 -18.83
C GLN A 346 -11.57 -2.64 -19.27
#